data_AF-A0AAX3HIX9-F1
#
_entry.id   AF-A0AAX3HIX9-F1
#
_cell.length_a   1.000
_cell.length_b   1.000
_cell.length_c   1.000
_cell.angle_alpha   90.00
_cell.angle_beta   90.00
_cell.angle_gamma   90.00
#
_symmetry.space_group_name_H-M   'P 1'
#
loop_
_entity.id
_entity.type
_entity.pdbx_description
1 polymer ?
#
loop_
_entity_poly.entity_id
_entity_poly.type
_entity_poly.pdbx_seq_one_letter_code
_entity_poly.pdbx_strand_id
1 'polypeptide(L)'
;MNTSKTVSPYFAFILLHSLQIGIGILGYQRVILKNAGYDAWISLIIAGIATHIVLVCMLKMLEKDGDLISIHTTTFGKWIGSIFSVIFTLYCLLFCLTVLRTYMEVIQVWIFPTIKLWKLTLMFLLVTYYIIKGGFRSVTGICFWGIVLPIFVIFFLIYPMKYAHFRNILPIFTHSPFDMLISAKHSALEFLGFETILIFYPFIEKGKSLKRWAHAGIAFSTLIYVVLAIVSFMYYSEGQLNRTIWPTLTMLKIIKVPFIQRFEYIIIFVWFLIILPNLCLTIWSSCQTMKRSFHISFKFTLPFFIFIIFSASLLFTNRESINTLNTVLSQAGLYIVYAYIPILFLFHSLRWRFKNQSKKSSPDTP
;
A
#
# COMPACT_ATOMS: atom_id res chain seq x y z
N MET A 1 14.14 -17.38 16.82
CA MET A 1 13.34 -17.67 15.60
C MET A 1 14.32 -18.28 14.61
N ASN A 2 14.02 -19.48 14.08
CA ASN A 2 14.95 -20.23 13.24
C ASN A 2 15.25 -19.45 11.94
N THR A 3 16.51 -19.24 11.58
CA THR A 3 16.95 -18.49 10.38
C THR A 3 16.43 -19.08 9.07
N SER A 4 15.98 -20.34 9.09
CA SER A 4 15.37 -21.00 7.92
C SER A 4 14.01 -20.43 7.48
N LYS A 5 13.40 -19.53 8.26
CA LYS A 5 12.08 -18.94 7.94
C LYS A 5 12.11 -17.46 7.55
N THR A 6 13.28 -16.82 7.62
CA THR A 6 13.45 -15.41 7.27
C THR A 6 13.81 -15.22 5.80
N VAL A 7 13.63 -13.99 5.32
CA VAL A 7 14.09 -13.52 3.99
C VAL A 7 15.17 -12.45 4.17
N SER A 8 16.03 -12.29 3.17
CA SER A 8 17.14 -11.33 3.20
C SER A 8 16.68 -9.87 3.35
N PRO A 9 17.48 -8.96 3.94
CA PRO A 9 17.05 -7.59 4.23
C PRO A 9 16.60 -6.77 3.01
N TYR A 10 17.10 -7.07 1.81
CA TYR A 10 16.69 -6.35 0.60
C TYR A 10 15.22 -6.58 0.24
N PHE A 11 14.60 -7.67 0.70
CA PHE A 11 13.16 -7.88 0.49
C PHE A 11 12.30 -6.86 1.23
N ALA A 12 12.83 -6.10 2.20
CA ALA A 12 12.11 -4.96 2.77
C ALA A 12 11.76 -3.90 1.71
N PHE A 13 12.67 -3.65 0.76
CA PHE A 13 12.37 -2.78 -0.39
C PHE A 13 11.17 -3.32 -1.17
N ILE A 14 11.24 -4.60 -1.54
CA ILE A 14 10.25 -5.29 -2.37
C ILE A 14 8.87 -5.29 -1.68
N LEU A 15 8.82 -5.72 -0.41
CA LEU A 15 7.57 -5.85 0.34
C LEU A 15 6.86 -4.51 0.55
N LEU A 16 7.61 -3.45 0.91
CA LEU A 16 7.02 -2.13 1.12
C LEU A 16 6.54 -1.52 -0.20
N HIS A 17 7.37 -1.60 -1.24
CA HIS A 17 7.01 -1.08 -2.55
C HIS A 17 5.78 -1.80 -3.14
N SER A 18 5.72 -3.13 -3.05
CA SER A 18 4.60 -3.92 -3.55
C SER A 18 3.24 -3.55 -2.91
N LEU A 19 3.24 -3.01 -1.69
CA LEU A 19 2.01 -2.57 -1.03
C LEU A 19 1.63 -1.12 -1.33
N GLN A 20 2.63 -0.27 -1.57
CA GLN A 20 2.37 1.12 -1.94
C GLN A 20 1.93 1.24 -3.39
N ILE A 21 2.50 0.45 -4.31
CA ILE A 21 2.04 0.40 -5.69
C ILE A 21 0.87 -0.57 -5.79
N GLY A 22 -0.33 0.00 -5.84
CA GLY A 22 -1.58 -0.74 -5.97
C GLY A 22 -2.40 -0.27 -7.17
N ILE A 23 -3.71 -0.23 -6.98
CA ILE A 23 -4.66 0.21 -8.01
C ILE A 23 -4.79 1.74 -8.09
N GLY A 24 -4.48 2.46 -7.01
CA GLY A 24 -4.60 3.93 -6.91
C GLY A 24 -3.77 4.68 -7.96
N ILE A 25 -2.60 4.15 -8.31
CA ILE A 25 -1.71 4.66 -9.36
C ILE A 25 -2.37 4.85 -10.73
N LEU A 26 -3.48 4.17 -11.01
CA LEU A 26 -4.20 4.31 -12.27
C LEU A 26 -5.05 5.58 -12.34
N GLY A 27 -5.37 6.21 -11.19
CA GLY A 27 -6.40 7.25 -11.06
C GLY A 27 -6.05 8.46 -10.18
N TYR A 28 -5.02 8.37 -9.34
CA TYR A 28 -4.75 9.38 -8.29
C TYR A 28 -4.43 10.79 -8.81
N GLN A 29 -3.93 10.94 -10.05
CA GLN A 29 -3.54 12.25 -10.60
C GLN A 29 -4.70 13.24 -10.62
N ARG A 30 -5.91 12.76 -10.92
CA ARG A 30 -7.15 13.56 -10.85
C ARG A 30 -7.49 13.98 -9.41
N VAL A 31 -7.16 13.14 -8.43
CA VAL A 31 -7.53 13.34 -7.03
C VAL A 31 -6.66 14.43 -6.41
N ILE A 32 -5.35 14.37 -6.64
CA ILE A 32 -4.38 15.33 -6.10
C ILE A 32 -4.45 16.70 -6.78
N LEU A 33 -4.89 16.74 -8.04
CA LEU A 33 -4.99 17.97 -8.83
C LEU A 33 -6.04 18.96 -8.30
N LYS A 34 -7.07 18.48 -7.58
CA LYS A 34 -8.22 19.31 -7.17
C LYS A 34 -7.88 20.54 -6.34
N ASN A 35 -6.81 20.48 -5.54
CA ASN A 35 -6.46 21.54 -4.59
C ASN A 35 -5.20 22.29 -4.98
N ALA A 36 -4.21 21.60 -5.55
CA ALA A 36 -2.91 22.18 -5.88
C ALA A 36 -2.65 22.26 -7.39
N GLY A 37 -3.67 22.05 -8.23
CA GLY A 37 -3.53 22.07 -9.68
C GLY A 37 -2.37 21.18 -10.15
N TYR A 38 -1.50 21.73 -10.98
CA TYR A 38 -0.26 21.07 -11.39
C TYR A 38 0.86 21.13 -10.36
N ASP A 39 0.81 21.95 -9.31
CA ASP A 39 1.78 21.92 -8.21
C ASP A 39 1.62 20.67 -7.31
N ALA A 40 0.56 19.89 -7.52
CA ALA A 40 0.26 18.67 -6.78
C ALA A 40 1.35 17.58 -6.85
N TRP A 41 2.29 17.63 -7.80
CA TRP A 41 3.42 16.68 -7.80
C TRP A 41 4.34 16.90 -6.60
N ILE A 42 4.44 18.14 -6.10
CA ILE A 42 5.22 18.46 -4.89
C ILE A 42 4.53 17.90 -3.65
N SER A 43 3.19 17.88 -3.65
CA SER A 43 2.40 17.26 -2.58
C SER A 43 2.72 15.78 -2.37
N LEU A 44 3.06 15.05 -3.44
CA LEU A 44 3.51 13.66 -3.35
C LEU A 44 4.88 13.54 -2.65
N ILE A 45 5.77 14.52 -2.83
CA ILE A 45 7.06 14.58 -2.13
C ILE A 45 6.83 14.84 -0.64
N ILE A 46 5.94 15.77 -0.31
CA ILE A 46 5.55 16.07 1.09
C ILE A 46 4.98 14.81 1.76
N ALA A 47 4.06 14.11 1.08
CA ALA A 47 3.50 12.86 1.57
C ALA A 47 4.60 11.79 1.76
N GLY A 48 5.50 11.61 0.79
CA GLY A 48 6.62 10.68 0.89
C GLY A 48 7.57 10.97 2.06
N ILE A 49 7.87 12.25 2.33
CA ILE A 49 8.65 12.67 3.51
C ILE A 49 7.90 12.30 4.80
N ALA A 50 6.60 12.57 4.87
CA ALA A 50 5.78 12.17 6.03
C ALA A 50 5.79 10.65 6.23
N THR A 51 5.68 9.86 5.15
CA THR A 51 5.76 8.40 5.19
C THR A 51 7.13 7.93 5.73
N HIS A 52 8.23 8.57 5.32
CA HIS A 52 9.56 8.26 5.87
C HIS A 52 9.67 8.54 7.37
N ILE A 53 9.10 9.65 7.85
CA ILE A 53 9.08 9.98 9.29
C ILE A 53 8.32 8.90 10.07
N VAL A 54 7.16 8.49 9.58
CA VAL A 54 6.36 7.42 10.20
C VAL A 54 7.11 6.08 10.17
N LEU A 55 7.79 5.75 9.08
CA LEU A 55 8.63 4.54 9.00
C LEU A 55 9.73 4.54 10.07
N VAL A 56 10.36 5.68 10.35
CA VAL A 56 11.35 5.79 11.44
C VAL A 56 10.73 5.45 12.80
N CYS A 57 9.52 5.94 13.08
CA CYS A 57 8.79 5.61 14.31
C CYS A 57 8.54 4.10 14.41
N MET A 58 8.03 3.47 13.35
CA MET A 58 7.78 2.02 13.31
C MET A 58 9.06 1.22 13.55
N LEU A 59 10.14 1.53 12.83
CA LEU A 59 11.40 0.79 12.93
C LEU A 59 12.00 0.88 14.34
N LYS A 60 11.93 2.06 14.99
CA LYS A 60 12.39 2.22 16.38
C LYS A 60 11.60 1.36 17.37
N MET A 61 10.29 1.20 17.18
CA MET A 61 9.47 0.32 18.01
C MET A 61 9.79 -1.16 17.75
N LEU A 62 9.93 -1.53 16.48
CA LEU A 62 10.23 -2.90 16.04
C LEU A 62 11.61 -3.37 16.47
N GLU A 63 12.59 -2.49 16.58
CA GLU A 63 13.91 -2.83 17.14
C GLU A 63 13.84 -3.29 18.59
N LYS A 64 12.85 -2.83 19.36
CA LYS A 64 12.68 -3.19 20.77
C LYS A 64 11.80 -4.41 20.97
N ASP A 65 10.63 -4.43 20.33
CA ASP A 65 9.59 -5.42 20.63
C ASP A 65 9.37 -6.44 19.49
N GLY A 66 9.91 -6.19 18.30
CA GLY A 66 9.95 -7.14 17.19
C GLY A 66 8.68 -7.22 16.33
N ASP A 67 7.47 -7.11 16.88
CA ASP A 67 6.22 -7.10 16.09
C ASP A 67 5.12 -6.23 16.71
N LEU A 68 4.09 -5.92 15.92
CA LEU A 68 2.95 -5.10 16.31
C LEU A 68 2.23 -5.62 17.56
N ILE A 69 2.06 -6.94 17.66
CA ILE A 69 1.33 -7.59 18.75
C ILE A 69 2.10 -7.43 20.06
N SER A 70 3.43 -7.60 19.99
CA SER A 70 4.33 -7.36 21.11
C SER A 70 4.30 -5.89 21.51
N ILE A 71 4.39 -4.95 20.56
CA ILE A 71 4.27 -3.50 20.80
C ILE A 71 2.95 -3.14 21.49
N HIS A 72 1.83 -3.70 21.03
CA HIS A 72 0.53 -3.46 21.65
C HIS A 72 0.46 -4.03 23.07
N THR A 73 0.97 -5.24 23.26
CA THR A 73 0.98 -5.91 24.57
C THR A 73 1.89 -5.20 25.56
N THR A 74 3.07 -4.77 25.11
CA THR A 74 4.05 -4.03 25.91
C THR A 74 3.60 -2.60 26.18
N THR A 75 2.70 -2.01 25.38
CA THR A 75 2.23 -0.63 25.60
C THR A 75 0.95 -0.59 26.42
N PHE A 76 -0.06 -1.41 26.09
CA PHE A 76 -1.40 -1.35 26.68
C PHE A 76 -1.80 -2.60 27.49
N GLY A 77 -0.94 -3.63 27.54
CA GLY A 77 -1.29 -4.91 28.15
C GLY A 77 -2.01 -5.85 27.17
N LYS A 78 -2.22 -7.10 27.60
CA LYS A 78 -2.71 -8.19 26.72
C LYS A 78 -4.12 -7.95 26.16
N TRP A 79 -5.05 -7.50 27.01
CA TRP A 79 -6.46 -7.33 26.64
C TRP A 79 -6.65 -6.17 25.66
N ILE A 80 -6.30 -4.96 26.08
CA ILE A 80 -6.41 -3.76 25.24
C ILE A 80 -5.52 -3.87 24.00
N GLY A 81 -4.31 -4.42 24.13
CA GLY A 81 -3.42 -4.64 22.99
C GLY A 81 -3.97 -5.62 21.94
N SER A 82 -4.76 -6.62 22.36
CA SER A 82 -5.43 -7.54 21.43
C SER A 82 -6.53 -6.82 20.65
N ILE A 83 -7.29 -5.90 21.28
CA ILE A 83 -8.30 -5.08 20.59
C ILE A 83 -7.66 -4.24 19.48
N PHE A 84 -6.56 -3.53 19.77
CA PHE A 84 -5.84 -2.76 18.75
C PHE A 84 -5.29 -3.64 17.61
N SER A 85 -4.85 -4.86 17.93
CA SER A 85 -4.39 -5.82 16.92
C SER A 85 -5.53 -6.30 16.00
N VAL A 86 -6.74 -6.47 16.55
CA VAL A 86 -7.95 -6.78 15.76
C VAL A 86 -8.34 -5.61 14.87
N ILE A 87 -8.32 -4.38 15.38
CA ILE A 87 -8.61 -3.18 14.58
C ILE A 87 -7.64 -3.08 13.39
N PHE A 88 -6.34 -3.30 13.62
CA PHE A 88 -5.35 -3.32 12.54
C PHE A 88 -5.60 -4.45 11.52
N THR A 89 -6.06 -5.62 11.98
CA THR A 89 -6.46 -6.73 11.10
C THR A 89 -7.64 -6.35 10.21
N LEU A 90 -8.68 -5.72 10.79
CA LEU A 90 -9.85 -5.25 10.03
C LEU A 90 -9.44 -4.22 8.98
N TYR A 91 -8.51 -3.32 9.32
CA TYR A 91 -7.92 -2.38 8.38
C TYR A 91 -7.19 -3.08 7.22
N CYS A 92 -6.36 -4.10 7.49
CA CYS A 92 -5.72 -4.88 6.42
C CYS A 92 -6.74 -5.61 5.52
N LEU A 93 -7.84 -6.11 6.08
CA LEU A 93 -8.92 -6.74 5.30
C LEU A 93 -9.67 -5.70 4.44
N LEU A 94 -9.92 -4.51 4.98
CA LEU A 94 -10.50 -3.39 4.23
C LEU A 94 -9.59 -2.98 3.06
N PHE A 95 -8.28 -2.91 3.29
CA PHE A 95 -7.29 -2.65 2.24
C PHE A 95 -7.40 -3.71 1.13
N CYS A 96 -7.37 -4.99 1.50
CA CYS A 96 -7.48 -6.10 0.55
C CYS A 96 -8.77 -6.03 -0.28
N LEU A 97 -9.91 -5.80 0.38
CA LEU A 97 -11.22 -5.69 -0.26
C LEU A 97 -11.26 -4.53 -1.26
N THR A 98 -10.73 -3.37 -0.87
CA THR A 98 -10.70 -2.16 -1.70
C THR A 98 -9.86 -2.37 -2.95
N VAL A 99 -8.65 -2.90 -2.80
CA VAL A 99 -7.76 -3.16 -3.93
C VAL A 99 -8.35 -4.19 -4.88
N LEU A 100 -8.88 -5.31 -4.34
CA LEU A 100 -9.53 -6.34 -5.14
C LEU A 100 -10.70 -5.75 -5.93
N ARG A 101 -11.63 -5.07 -5.24
CA ARG A 101 -12.87 -4.61 -5.87
C ARG A 101 -12.64 -3.53 -6.92
N THR A 102 -11.74 -2.58 -6.64
CA THR A 102 -11.37 -1.51 -7.59
C THR A 102 -10.70 -2.10 -8.82
N TYR A 103 -9.87 -3.13 -8.67
CA TYR A 103 -9.28 -3.79 -9.84
C TYR A 103 -10.31 -4.59 -10.64
N MET A 104 -11.27 -5.26 -9.97
CA MET A 104 -12.37 -5.93 -10.68
C MET A 104 -13.21 -4.94 -11.49
N GLU A 105 -13.39 -3.70 -11.01
CA GLU A 105 -14.06 -2.64 -11.79
C GLU A 105 -13.29 -2.32 -13.07
N VAL A 106 -11.97 -2.17 -12.99
CA VAL A 106 -11.12 -1.95 -14.18
C VAL A 106 -11.29 -3.07 -15.19
N ILE A 107 -11.23 -4.33 -14.76
CA ILE A 107 -11.41 -5.47 -15.68
C ILE A 107 -12.80 -5.45 -16.33
N GLN A 108 -13.86 -5.20 -15.56
CA GLN A 108 -15.23 -5.16 -16.08
C GLN A 108 -15.43 -4.01 -17.07
N VAL A 109 -14.94 -2.80 -16.75
CA VAL A 109 -15.14 -1.64 -17.61
C VAL A 109 -14.31 -1.73 -18.89
N TRP A 110 -13.11 -2.30 -18.82
CA TRP A 110 -12.16 -2.24 -19.93
C TRP A 110 -12.12 -3.51 -20.77
N ILE A 111 -12.14 -4.70 -20.15
CA ILE A 111 -11.90 -5.97 -20.83
C ILE A 111 -13.18 -6.78 -20.99
N PHE A 112 -13.87 -7.05 -19.89
CA PHE A 112 -14.99 -7.99 -19.87
C PHE A 112 -16.27 -7.37 -19.25
N PRO A 113 -17.01 -6.51 -19.98
CA PRO A 113 -18.21 -5.83 -19.46
C PRO A 113 -19.33 -6.76 -19.01
N THR A 114 -19.42 -7.95 -19.61
CA THR A 114 -20.51 -8.91 -19.36
C THR A 114 -20.16 -9.94 -18.29
N ILE A 115 -18.91 -10.00 -17.81
CA ILE A 115 -18.50 -11.02 -16.84
C ILE A 115 -19.11 -10.74 -15.46
N LYS A 116 -19.64 -11.79 -14.85
CA LYS A 116 -20.19 -11.72 -13.49
C LYS A 116 -19.04 -11.53 -12.50
N LEU A 117 -19.16 -10.53 -11.63
CA LEU A 117 -18.15 -10.13 -10.63
C LEU A 117 -17.64 -11.32 -9.81
N TRP A 118 -18.55 -12.17 -9.33
CA TRP A 118 -18.20 -13.31 -8.48
C TRP A 118 -17.21 -14.28 -9.14
N LYS A 119 -17.26 -14.44 -10.47
CA LYS A 119 -16.34 -15.34 -11.20
C LYS A 119 -14.91 -14.81 -11.14
N LEU A 120 -14.73 -13.52 -11.39
CA LEU A 120 -13.42 -12.88 -11.31
C LEU A 120 -12.90 -12.86 -9.87
N THR A 121 -13.72 -12.43 -8.92
CA THR A 121 -13.34 -12.39 -7.50
C THR A 121 -12.89 -13.77 -7.02
N LEU A 122 -13.66 -14.83 -7.33
CA LEU A 122 -13.32 -16.20 -6.92
C LEU A 122 -11.96 -16.63 -7.50
N MET A 123 -11.72 -16.39 -8.78
CA MET A 123 -10.46 -16.75 -9.44
C MET A 123 -9.25 -16.09 -8.75
N PHE A 124 -9.36 -14.78 -8.44
CA PHE A 124 -8.30 -14.02 -7.76
C PHE A 124 -8.02 -14.53 -6.36
N LEU A 125 -9.09 -14.82 -5.61
CA LEU A 125 -8.98 -15.29 -4.25
C LEU A 125 -8.44 -16.72 -4.17
N LEU A 126 -8.73 -17.59 -5.15
CA LEU A 126 -8.14 -18.92 -5.24
C LEU A 126 -6.63 -18.88 -5.47
N VAL A 127 -6.16 -18.01 -6.39
CA VAL A 127 -4.72 -17.80 -6.61
C VAL A 127 -4.05 -17.23 -5.36
N THR A 128 -4.69 -16.25 -4.73
CA THR A 128 -4.21 -15.65 -3.47
C THR A 128 -4.11 -16.71 -2.35
N TYR A 129 -5.13 -17.54 -2.20
CA TYR A 129 -5.15 -18.65 -1.24
C TYR A 129 -3.99 -19.62 -1.48
N TYR A 130 -3.78 -20.02 -2.74
CA TYR A 130 -2.70 -20.94 -3.11
C TYR A 130 -1.32 -20.37 -2.75
N ILE A 131 -1.06 -19.10 -3.07
CA ILE A 131 0.22 -18.43 -2.76
C ILE A 131 0.44 -18.35 -1.25
N ILE A 132 -0.57 -17.91 -0.49
CA ILE A 132 -0.45 -17.76 0.98
C ILE A 132 -0.23 -19.12 1.65
N LYS A 133 -0.84 -20.19 1.13
CA LYS A 133 -0.63 -21.56 1.62
C LYS A 133 0.84 -22.01 1.51
N GLY A 134 1.59 -21.50 0.54
CA GLY A 134 3.04 -21.70 0.40
C GLY A 134 3.88 -20.99 1.48
N GLY A 135 3.28 -20.10 2.27
CA GLY A 135 3.91 -19.40 3.38
C GLY A 135 4.58 -18.07 2.98
N PHE A 136 5.24 -17.43 3.95
CA PHE A 136 5.75 -16.06 3.78
C PHE A 136 6.78 -15.92 2.65
N ARG A 137 7.60 -16.96 2.39
CA ARG A 137 8.56 -16.95 1.28
C ARG A 137 7.87 -16.94 -0.09
N SER A 138 6.77 -17.68 -0.25
CA SER A 138 5.95 -17.64 -1.47
C SER A 138 5.28 -16.27 -1.65
N VAL A 139 4.77 -15.68 -0.57
CA VAL A 139 4.23 -14.30 -0.58
C VAL A 139 5.33 -13.31 -0.98
N THR A 140 6.53 -13.43 -0.44
CA THR A 140 7.67 -12.57 -0.81
C THR A 140 8.08 -12.78 -2.27
N GLY A 141 8.04 -14.02 -2.76
CA GLY A 141 8.31 -14.35 -4.16
C GLY A 141 7.33 -13.70 -5.13
N ILE A 142 6.03 -13.70 -4.83
CA ILE A 142 5.06 -12.98 -5.67
C ILE A 142 5.27 -11.46 -5.61
N CYS A 143 5.69 -10.90 -4.46
CA CYS A 143 6.04 -9.48 -4.36
C CYS A 143 7.21 -9.13 -5.27
N PHE A 144 8.25 -9.98 -5.30
CA PHE A 144 9.39 -9.79 -6.19
C PHE A 144 8.96 -9.78 -7.67
N TRP A 145 8.20 -10.80 -8.09
CA TRP A 145 7.72 -10.87 -9.47
C TRP A 145 6.72 -9.78 -9.82
N GLY A 146 5.93 -9.30 -8.85
CA GLY A 146 5.03 -8.17 -8.98
C GLY A 146 5.72 -6.82 -9.19
N ILE A 147 7.04 -6.75 -9.01
CA ILE A 147 7.86 -5.57 -9.33
C ILE A 147 8.67 -5.82 -10.58
N VAL A 148 9.39 -6.94 -10.64
CA VAL A 148 10.34 -7.23 -11.72
C VAL A 148 9.64 -7.37 -13.07
N LEU A 149 8.49 -8.05 -13.12
CA LEU A 149 7.78 -8.19 -14.39
C LEU A 149 7.13 -6.87 -14.82
N PRO A 150 6.44 -6.10 -13.96
CA PRO A 150 5.81 -4.86 -14.43
C PRO A 150 6.76 -3.68 -14.61
N ILE A 151 8.04 -3.76 -14.19
CA ILE A 151 9.00 -2.64 -14.26
C ILE A 151 9.11 -2.05 -15.68
N PHE A 152 9.00 -2.88 -16.73
CA PHE A 152 9.14 -2.41 -18.11
C PHE A 152 7.99 -1.48 -18.53
N VAL A 153 6.85 -1.52 -17.83
CA VAL A 153 5.70 -0.67 -18.13
C VAL A 153 6.04 0.82 -17.95
N ILE A 154 6.99 1.14 -17.07
CA ILE A 154 7.49 2.51 -16.87
C ILE A 154 8.08 3.07 -18.17
N PHE A 155 8.75 2.24 -18.98
CA PHE A 155 9.33 2.70 -20.25
C PHE A 155 8.26 3.11 -21.29
N PHE A 156 7.02 2.61 -21.17
CA PHE A 156 5.94 3.04 -22.05
C PHE A 156 5.48 4.48 -21.81
N LEU A 157 5.83 5.09 -20.67
CA LEU A 157 5.56 6.51 -20.42
C LEU A 157 6.29 7.44 -21.40
N ILE A 158 7.32 6.95 -22.11
CA ILE A 158 8.02 7.70 -23.17
C ILE A 158 7.10 8.01 -24.36
N TYR A 159 6.09 7.18 -24.64
CA TYR A 159 5.19 7.39 -25.78
C TYR A 159 4.26 8.60 -25.59
N PRO A 160 3.51 8.70 -24.47
CA PRO A 160 2.72 9.89 -24.16
C PRO A 160 3.54 11.19 -24.16
N MET A 161 4.81 11.13 -23.77
CA MET A 161 5.70 12.29 -23.75
C MET A 161 5.86 12.98 -25.10
N LYS A 162 5.62 12.27 -26.22
CA LYS A 162 5.62 12.87 -27.57
C LYS A 162 4.49 13.87 -27.81
N TYR A 163 3.43 13.76 -27.02
CA TYR A 163 2.24 14.62 -27.07
C TYR A 163 2.15 15.53 -25.83
N ALA A 164 3.13 15.44 -24.94
CA ALA A 164 3.15 16.21 -23.71
C ALA A 164 3.63 17.64 -23.97
N HIS A 165 2.96 18.61 -23.37
CA HIS A 165 3.32 20.02 -23.43
C HIS A 165 3.96 20.43 -22.12
N PHE A 166 5.29 20.60 -22.13
CA PHE A 166 6.04 21.02 -20.94
C PHE A 166 5.54 22.36 -20.36
N ARG A 167 4.97 23.23 -21.18
CA ARG A 167 4.40 24.51 -20.70
C ARG A 167 3.20 24.31 -19.77
N ASN A 168 2.54 23.15 -19.77
CA ASN A 168 1.39 22.91 -18.90
C ASN A 168 1.77 22.92 -17.42
N ILE A 169 2.98 22.45 -17.04
CA ILE A 169 3.42 22.46 -15.65
C ILE A 169 3.95 23.83 -15.19
N LEU A 170 4.00 24.82 -16.09
CA LEU A 170 4.44 26.17 -15.79
C LEU A 170 3.24 27.13 -15.70
N PRO A 171 3.30 28.16 -14.83
CA PRO A 171 4.34 28.38 -13.82
C PRO A 171 4.23 27.40 -12.65
N ILE A 172 5.37 27.15 -11.97
CA ILE A 172 5.44 26.33 -10.75
C ILE A 172 5.22 27.26 -9.54
N PHE A 173 4.63 26.74 -8.46
CA PHE A 173 4.32 27.46 -7.22
C PHE A 173 3.22 28.51 -7.38
N THR A 174 2.14 28.12 -8.06
CA THR A 174 0.91 28.92 -8.19
C THR A 174 -0.04 28.77 -7.01
N HIS A 175 0.06 27.67 -6.26
CA HIS A 175 -0.80 27.37 -5.12
C HIS A 175 -0.10 27.62 -3.78
N SER A 176 -0.90 27.85 -2.74
CA SER A 176 -0.35 28.07 -1.39
C SER A 176 0.24 26.77 -0.82
N PRO A 177 1.22 26.86 0.11
CA PRO A 177 1.71 25.69 0.83
C PRO A 177 0.61 24.89 1.55
N PHE A 178 -0.47 25.55 1.96
CA PHE A 178 -1.61 24.91 2.59
C PHE A 178 -2.42 24.05 1.61
N ASP A 179 -2.65 24.53 0.38
CA ASP A 179 -3.31 23.77 -0.67
C ASP A 179 -2.49 22.53 -1.06
N MET A 180 -1.16 22.68 -1.08
CA MET A 180 -0.24 21.57 -1.32
C MET A 180 -0.31 20.52 -0.21
N LEU A 181 -0.47 20.93 1.06
CA LEU A 181 -0.67 20.01 2.18
C LEU A 181 -2.02 19.28 2.09
N ILE A 182 -3.09 19.98 1.69
CA ILE A 182 -4.40 19.36 1.44
C ILE A 182 -4.30 18.33 0.32
N SER A 183 -3.63 18.68 -0.78
CA SER A 183 -3.37 17.74 -1.88
C SER A 183 -2.52 16.53 -1.44
N ALA A 184 -1.54 16.74 -0.55
CA ALA A 184 -0.75 15.65 0.03
C ALA A 184 -1.63 14.71 0.87
N LYS A 185 -2.56 15.26 1.65
CA LYS A 185 -3.59 14.48 2.36
C LYS A 185 -4.49 13.70 1.39
N HIS A 186 -4.84 14.26 0.23
CA HIS A 186 -5.62 13.56 -0.78
C HIS A 186 -4.87 12.39 -1.43
N SER A 187 -3.54 12.44 -1.45
CA SER A 187 -2.68 11.32 -1.90
C SER A 187 -2.46 10.23 -0.84
N ALA A 188 -3.14 10.29 0.31
CA ALA A 188 -2.87 9.38 1.42
C ALA A 188 -2.99 7.90 1.02
N LEU A 189 -3.96 7.56 0.15
CA LEU A 189 -4.23 6.19 -0.31
C LEU A 189 -3.02 5.57 -1.01
N GLU A 190 -2.28 6.36 -1.79
CA GLU A 190 -1.11 5.93 -2.56
C GLU A 190 0.09 5.58 -1.68
N PHE A 191 0.12 6.12 -0.45
CA PHE A 191 1.19 5.90 0.51
C PHE A 191 0.86 4.88 1.61
N LEU A 192 -0.31 4.24 1.57
CA LEU A 192 -0.71 3.19 2.51
C LEU A 192 -0.02 1.84 2.20
N GLY A 193 -0.16 0.90 3.13
CA GLY A 193 0.30 -0.48 3.01
C GLY A 193 1.68 -0.73 3.62
N PHE A 194 2.57 0.26 3.63
CA PHE A 194 3.92 0.13 4.20
C PHE A 194 3.89 -0.18 5.71
N GLU A 195 2.83 0.21 6.42
CA GLU A 195 2.61 -0.07 7.85
C GLU A 195 2.52 -1.55 8.19
N THR A 196 2.23 -2.42 7.24
CA THR A 196 2.23 -3.88 7.43
C THR A 196 3.62 -4.44 7.79
N ILE A 197 4.69 -3.64 7.62
CA ILE A 197 6.02 -3.97 8.16
C ILE A 197 5.96 -4.25 9.66
N LEU A 198 5.04 -3.61 10.39
CA LEU A 198 4.82 -3.87 11.81
C LEU A 198 4.50 -5.34 12.09
N ILE A 199 3.99 -6.09 11.11
CA ILE A 199 3.62 -7.51 11.23
C ILE A 199 4.71 -8.42 10.64
N PHE A 200 5.21 -8.12 9.43
CA PHE A 200 6.16 -9.01 8.75
C PHE A 200 7.62 -8.80 9.15
N TYR A 201 7.95 -7.75 9.92
CA TYR A 201 9.33 -7.48 10.37
C TYR A 201 10.07 -8.67 10.98
N PRO A 202 9.47 -9.54 11.83
CA PRO A 202 10.14 -10.73 12.36
C PRO A 202 10.58 -11.75 11.31
N PHE A 203 10.03 -11.66 10.10
CA PHE A 203 10.30 -12.57 9.00
C PHE A 203 11.38 -12.04 8.05
N ILE A 204 11.95 -10.87 8.34
CA ILE A 204 13.10 -10.34 7.61
C ILE A 204 14.35 -10.50 8.49
N GLU A 205 15.45 -10.90 7.88
CA GLU A 205 16.75 -10.95 8.54
C GLU A 205 17.12 -9.57 9.08
N LYS A 206 17.50 -9.52 10.36
CA LYS A 206 17.87 -8.28 11.03
C LYS A 206 19.30 -7.94 10.66
N GLY A 207 19.51 -6.79 10.03
CA GLY A 207 20.84 -6.30 9.66
C GLY A 207 20.84 -4.78 9.49
N LYS A 208 22.04 -4.18 9.53
CA LYS A 208 22.21 -2.73 9.36
C LYS A 208 21.61 -2.20 8.05
N SER A 209 21.53 -3.05 7.02
CA SER A 209 20.96 -2.72 5.70
C SER A 209 19.43 -2.69 5.66
N LEU A 210 18.71 -3.30 6.61
CA LEU A 210 17.25 -3.40 6.60
C LEU A 210 16.57 -2.03 6.50
N LYS A 211 17.01 -1.08 7.34
CA LYS A 211 16.49 0.29 7.35
C LYS A 211 16.71 0.98 6.02
N ARG A 212 17.91 0.82 5.44
CA ARG A 212 18.27 1.41 4.14
C ARG A 212 17.35 0.89 3.03
N TRP A 213 17.11 -0.43 2.99
CA TRP A 213 16.21 -1.03 2.00
C TRP A 213 14.74 -0.63 2.22
N ALA A 214 14.30 -0.53 3.47
CA ALA A 214 12.95 -0.08 3.79
C ALA A 214 12.70 1.36 3.29
N HIS A 215 13.62 2.30 3.59
CA HIS A 215 13.54 3.66 3.08
C HIS A 215 13.69 3.72 1.56
N ALA A 216 14.57 2.92 0.96
CA ALA A 216 14.71 2.88 -0.50
C ALA A 216 13.40 2.43 -1.20
N GLY A 217 12.66 1.48 -0.60
CA GLY A 217 11.37 1.01 -1.15
C GLY A 217 10.34 2.13 -1.20
N ILE A 218 10.19 2.87 -0.10
CA ILE A 218 9.28 4.03 -0.04
C ILE A 218 9.71 5.11 -1.01
N ALA A 219 11.00 5.47 -1.04
CA ALA A 219 11.51 6.50 -1.94
C ALA A 219 11.29 6.14 -3.42
N PHE A 220 11.44 4.86 -3.77
CA PHE A 220 11.19 4.38 -5.12
C PHE A 220 9.69 4.45 -5.49
N SER A 221 8.78 4.09 -4.58
CA SER A 221 7.34 4.29 -4.79
C SER A 221 6.99 5.78 -4.98
N THR A 222 7.51 6.66 -4.10
CA THR A 222 7.31 8.12 -4.22
C THR A 222 7.81 8.63 -5.57
N LEU A 223 8.99 8.19 -6.02
CA LEU A 223 9.55 8.58 -7.30
C LEU A 223 8.63 8.19 -8.46
N ILE A 224 8.11 6.95 -8.46
CA ILE A 224 7.17 6.48 -9.49
C ILE A 224 5.91 7.34 -9.52
N TYR A 225 5.34 7.65 -8.35
CA TYR A 225 4.19 8.55 -8.28
C TYR A 225 4.53 9.95 -8.81
N VAL A 226 5.62 10.57 -8.38
CA VAL A 226 6.01 11.91 -8.85
C VAL A 226 6.23 11.93 -10.37
N VAL A 227 6.98 10.97 -10.92
CA VAL A 227 7.23 10.88 -12.36
C VAL A 227 5.91 10.73 -13.13
N LEU A 228 5.03 9.84 -12.68
CA LEU A 228 3.77 9.60 -13.35
C LEU A 228 2.83 10.81 -13.28
N ALA A 229 2.81 11.53 -12.15
CA ALA A 229 2.05 12.78 -12.01
C ALA A 229 2.55 13.84 -12.99
N ILE A 230 3.87 14.07 -13.05
CA ILE A 230 4.50 15.03 -13.97
C ILE A 230 4.17 14.69 -15.43
N VAL A 231 4.33 13.42 -15.84
CA VAL A 231 3.98 12.97 -17.21
C VAL A 231 2.50 13.24 -17.49
N SER A 232 1.61 12.95 -16.53
CA SER A 232 0.17 13.16 -16.68
C SER A 232 -0.19 14.65 -16.79
N PHE A 233 0.48 15.52 -16.03
CA PHE A 233 0.23 16.96 -16.03
C PHE A 233 0.74 17.64 -17.31
N MET A 234 1.85 17.16 -17.87
CA MET A 234 2.30 17.63 -19.17
C MET A 234 1.40 17.10 -20.31
N TYR A 235 0.83 15.91 -20.18
CA TYR A 235 -0.01 15.30 -21.22
C TYR A 235 -1.45 15.85 -21.25
N TYR A 236 -2.10 15.98 -20.10
CA TYR A 236 -3.50 16.40 -20.00
C TYR A 236 -3.63 17.87 -19.64
N SER A 237 -4.58 18.58 -20.26
CA SER A 237 -5.10 19.83 -19.69
C SER A 237 -5.84 19.55 -18.37
N GLU A 238 -5.91 20.54 -17.49
CA GLU A 238 -6.54 20.41 -16.16
C GLU A 238 -7.99 19.91 -16.25
N GLY A 239 -8.78 20.51 -17.16
CA GLY A 239 -10.17 20.12 -17.40
C GLY A 239 -10.32 18.68 -17.93
N GLN A 240 -9.39 18.22 -18.79
CA GLN A 240 -9.37 16.84 -19.27
C GLN A 240 -9.01 15.87 -18.15
N LEU A 241 -7.99 16.18 -17.35
CA LEU A 241 -7.54 15.32 -16.25
C LEU A 241 -8.63 15.17 -15.19
N ASN A 242 -9.34 16.25 -14.86
CA ASN A 242 -10.45 16.24 -13.91
C ASN A 242 -11.63 15.34 -14.32
N ARG A 243 -11.82 15.10 -15.63
CA ARG A 243 -12.88 14.22 -16.16
C ARG A 243 -12.40 12.81 -16.45
N THR A 244 -11.09 12.58 -16.48
CA THR A 244 -10.50 11.28 -16.80
C THR A 244 -10.40 10.43 -15.54
N ILE A 245 -11.13 9.30 -15.52
CA ILE A 245 -11.19 8.41 -14.36
C ILE A 245 -9.87 7.67 -14.11
N TRP A 246 -9.31 7.08 -15.16
CA TRP A 246 -8.05 6.34 -15.10
C TRP A 246 -7.04 7.01 -16.05
N PRO A 247 -6.42 8.14 -15.66
CA PRO A 247 -5.52 8.90 -16.52
C PRO A 247 -4.36 8.04 -17.01
N THR A 248 -3.75 7.23 -16.14
CA THR A 248 -2.63 6.35 -16.51
C THR A 248 -3.01 5.37 -17.62
N LEU A 249 -4.15 4.67 -17.49
CA LEU A 249 -4.61 3.73 -18.51
C LEU A 249 -5.00 4.44 -19.81
N THR A 250 -5.69 5.58 -19.68
CA THR A 250 -6.19 6.33 -20.84
C THR A 250 -5.04 6.91 -21.66
N MET A 251 -3.98 7.36 -20.99
CA MET A 251 -2.78 7.91 -21.61
C MET A 251 -2.04 6.84 -22.41
N LEU A 252 -2.00 5.60 -21.91
CA LEU A 252 -1.33 4.49 -22.59
C LEU A 252 -2.11 3.95 -23.81
N LYS A 253 -3.37 4.34 -24.03
CA LYS A 253 -4.13 3.99 -25.25
C LYS A 253 -3.54 4.55 -26.54
N ILE A 254 -2.73 5.61 -26.46
CA ILE A 254 -2.14 6.23 -27.64
C ILE A 254 -1.07 5.36 -28.30
N ILE A 255 -0.58 4.34 -27.57
CA ILE A 255 0.45 3.42 -28.05
C ILE A 255 -0.18 2.51 -29.12
N LYS A 256 0.25 2.72 -30.37
CA LYS A 256 -0.10 1.88 -31.52
C LYS A 256 1.11 1.07 -31.92
N VAL A 257 1.00 -0.25 -31.87
CA VAL A 257 2.00 -1.17 -32.43
C VAL A 257 1.34 -1.97 -33.56
N PRO A 258 2.06 -2.31 -34.65
CA PRO A 258 1.46 -2.83 -35.88
C PRO A 258 0.54 -4.06 -35.71
N PHE A 259 0.81 -4.89 -34.70
CA PHE A 259 0.08 -6.15 -34.47
C PHE A 259 -0.89 -6.12 -33.28
N ILE A 260 -0.86 -5.07 -32.44
CA ILE A 260 -1.67 -5.01 -31.21
C ILE A 260 -2.52 -3.75 -31.26
N GLN A 261 -3.81 -3.95 -31.55
CA GLN A 261 -4.78 -2.87 -31.66
C GLN A 261 -5.23 -2.32 -30.29
N ARG A 262 -5.08 -3.12 -29.23
CA ARG A 262 -5.52 -2.79 -27.85
C ARG A 262 -4.41 -2.99 -26.85
N PHE A 263 -3.40 -2.14 -26.93
CA PHE A 263 -2.22 -2.20 -26.09
C PHE A 263 -2.55 -2.09 -24.59
N GLU A 264 -3.59 -1.33 -24.25
CA GLU A 264 -4.04 -1.15 -22.87
C GLU A 264 -4.47 -2.47 -22.20
N TYR A 265 -4.86 -3.49 -22.97
CA TYR A 265 -5.22 -4.80 -22.43
C TYR A 265 -4.03 -5.52 -21.84
N ILE A 266 -2.88 -5.44 -22.50
CA ILE A 266 -1.64 -6.04 -22.00
C ILE A 266 -1.27 -5.40 -20.67
N ILE A 267 -1.36 -4.08 -20.57
CA ILE A 267 -1.07 -3.35 -19.33
C ILE A 267 -2.01 -3.78 -18.20
N ILE A 268 -3.31 -3.89 -18.47
CA ILE A 268 -4.27 -4.34 -17.45
C ILE A 268 -3.94 -5.76 -17.01
N PHE A 269 -3.65 -6.70 -17.93
CA PHE A 269 -3.26 -8.06 -17.54
C PHE A 269 -1.93 -8.11 -16.78
N VAL A 270 -0.93 -7.31 -17.15
CA VAL A 270 0.32 -7.19 -16.37
C VAL A 270 0.04 -6.60 -14.98
N TRP A 271 -0.94 -5.71 -14.85
CA TRP A 271 -1.36 -5.13 -13.57
C TRP A 271 -1.82 -6.18 -12.56
N PHE A 272 -2.31 -7.34 -13.02
CA PHE A 272 -2.59 -8.48 -12.16
C PHE A 272 -1.42 -8.83 -11.23
N LEU A 273 -0.20 -8.78 -11.75
CA LEU A 273 1.03 -9.10 -11.02
C LEU A 273 1.35 -8.06 -9.94
N ILE A 274 0.90 -6.81 -10.11
CA ILE A 274 1.01 -5.73 -9.11
C ILE A 274 -0.05 -5.91 -8.02
N ILE A 275 -1.26 -6.34 -8.40
CA ILE A 275 -2.38 -6.50 -7.46
C ILE A 275 -2.24 -7.74 -6.57
N LEU A 276 -1.72 -8.86 -7.09
CA LEU A 276 -1.56 -10.09 -6.31
C LEU A 276 -0.76 -9.92 -5.00
N PRO A 277 0.42 -9.26 -4.99
CA PRO A 277 1.18 -8.94 -3.78
C PRO A 277 0.34 -8.21 -2.73
N ASN A 278 -0.46 -7.24 -3.16
CA ASN A 278 -1.34 -6.47 -2.27
C ASN A 278 -2.33 -7.37 -1.52
N LEU A 279 -3.01 -8.26 -2.24
CA LEU A 279 -3.95 -9.22 -1.64
C LEU A 279 -3.23 -10.23 -0.75
N CYS A 280 -2.11 -10.77 -1.22
CA CYS A 280 -1.36 -11.80 -0.50
C CYS A 280 -0.81 -11.27 0.82
N LEU A 281 -0.15 -10.11 0.82
CA LEU A 281 0.49 -9.55 2.01
C LEU A 281 -0.51 -9.10 3.05
N THR A 282 -1.62 -8.47 2.64
CA THR A 282 -2.65 -8.00 3.58
C THR A 282 -3.39 -9.16 4.24
N ILE A 283 -3.81 -10.18 3.49
CA ILE A 283 -4.46 -11.38 4.05
C ILE A 283 -3.47 -12.17 4.91
N TRP A 284 -2.23 -12.35 4.45
CA TRP A 284 -1.19 -13.04 5.24
C TRP A 284 -0.93 -12.30 6.55
N SER A 285 -0.83 -10.97 6.51
CA SER A 285 -0.63 -10.13 7.70
C SER A 285 -1.80 -10.27 8.68
N SER A 286 -3.04 -10.27 8.19
CA SER A 286 -4.23 -10.51 9.02
C SER A 286 -4.21 -11.89 9.67
N CYS A 287 -3.86 -12.94 8.92
CA CYS A 287 -3.73 -14.30 9.47
C CYS A 287 -2.63 -14.38 10.54
N GLN A 288 -1.48 -13.74 10.27
CA GLN A 288 -0.35 -13.73 11.19
C GLN A 288 -0.68 -13.00 12.49
N THR A 289 -1.43 -11.89 12.42
CA THR A 289 -1.92 -11.18 13.60
C THR A 289 -2.86 -12.05 14.43
N MET A 290 -3.85 -12.70 13.80
CA MET A 290 -4.76 -13.61 14.51
C MET A 290 -4.04 -14.78 15.19
N LYS A 291 -3.04 -15.35 14.50
CA LYS A 291 -2.18 -16.40 15.07
C LYS A 291 -1.40 -15.91 16.29
N ARG A 292 -0.88 -14.69 16.25
CA ARG A 292 -0.08 -14.11 17.34
C ARG A 292 -0.92 -13.66 18.54
N SER A 293 -2.09 -13.05 18.28
CA SER A 293 -2.96 -12.51 19.34
C SER A 293 -3.82 -13.59 20.01
N PHE A 294 -4.33 -14.56 19.24
CA PHE A 294 -5.34 -15.53 19.70
C PHE A 294 -4.94 -17.00 19.50
N HIS A 295 -3.73 -17.28 19.01
CA HIS A 295 -3.25 -18.65 18.73
C HIS A 295 -4.10 -19.42 17.69
N ILE A 296 -4.92 -18.72 16.89
CA ILE A 296 -5.73 -19.33 15.83
C ILE A 296 -4.82 -19.66 14.64
N SER A 297 -4.86 -20.91 14.16
CA SER A 297 -3.96 -21.37 13.09
C SER A 297 -4.36 -20.85 11.70
N PHE A 298 -3.38 -20.75 10.80
CA PHE A 298 -3.58 -20.38 9.39
C PHE A 298 -4.59 -21.29 8.67
N LYS A 299 -4.74 -22.55 9.11
CA LYS A 299 -5.69 -23.52 8.54
C LYS A 299 -7.14 -23.02 8.63
N PHE A 300 -7.46 -22.26 9.69
CA PHE A 300 -8.79 -21.70 9.91
C PHE A 300 -8.89 -20.24 9.46
N THR A 301 -7.90 -19.41 9.80
CA THR A 301 -7.97 -17.96 9.51
C THR A 301 -7.94 -17.65 8.02
N LEU A 302 -7.14 -18.39 7.24
CA LEU A 302 -6.99 -18.14 5.80
C LEU A 302 -8.29 -18.38 5.01
N PRO A 303 -8.93 -19.56 5.06
CA PRO A 303 -10.20 -19.76 4.34
C PRO A 303 -11.30 -18.84 4.86
N PHE A 304 -11.31 -18.53 6.17
CA PHE A 304 -12.27 -17.60 6.75
C PHE A 304 -12.14 -16.17 6.17
N PHE A 305 -10.94 -15.61 6.11
CA PHE A 305 -10.72 -14.28 5.54
C PHE A 305 -10.96 -14.24 4.03
N ILE A 306 -10.58 -15.29 3.31
CA ILE A 306 -10.92 -15.42 1.88
C ILE A 306 -12.43 -15.40 1.67
N PHE A 307 -13.20 -16.15 2.48
CA PHE A 307 -14.66 -16.17 2.42
C PHE A 307 -15.29 -14.81 2.76
N ILE A 308 -14.78 -14.13 3.80
CA ILE A 308 -15.22 -12.78 4.16
C ILE A 308 -14.98 -11.80 3.01
N ILE A 309 -13.78 -11.78 2.43
CA ILE A 309 -13.45 -10.86 1.34
C ILE A 309 -14.29 -11.17 0.10
N PHE A 310 -14.47 -12.45 -0.22
CA PHE A 310 -15.36 -12.87 -1.30
C PHE A 310 -16.77 -12.31 -1.10
N SER A 311 -17.37 -12.60 0.05
CA SER A 311 -18.75 -12.21 0.36
C SER A 311 -18.91 -10.69 0.40
N ALA A 312 -17.99 -9.99 1.07
CA ALA A 312 -18.00 -8.54 1.15
C ALA A 312 -17.84 -7.88 -0.23
N SER A 313 -17.02 -8.45 -1.13
CA SER A 313 -16.83 -7.88 -2.47
C SER A 313 -18.10 -7.85 -3.32
N LEU A 314 -19.02 -8.79 -3.08
CA LEU A 314 -20.29 -8.89 -3.82
C LEU A 314 -21.29 -7.80 -3.41
N LEU A 315 -21.11 -7.17 -2.25
CA LEU A 315 -21.97 -6.08 -1.77
C LEU A 315 -21.73 -4.77 -2.54
N PHE A 316 -20.56 -4.60 -3.16
CA PHE A 316 -20.18 -3.36 -3.86
C PHE A 316 -20.37 -3.52 -5.36
N THR A 317 -21.60 -3.40 -5.87
CA THR A 317 -21.86 -3.59 -7.30
C THR A 317 -21.61 -2.32 -8.12
N ASN A 318 -21.90 -1.15 -7.55
CA ASN A 318 -21.93 0.12 -8.28
C ASN A 318 -20.63 0.90 -8.07
N ARG A 319 -20.25 1.70 -9.08
CA ARG A 319 -19.04 2.52 -9.06
C ARG A 319 -18.98 3.50 -7.89
N GLU A 320 -20.11 4.12 -7.53
CA GLU A 320 -20.18 5.03 -6.38
C GLU A 320 -19.78 4.31 -5.09
N SER A 321 -20.30 3.11 -4.86
CA SER A 321 -19.96 2.29 -3.69
C SER A 321 -18.47 1.93 -3.65
N ILE A 322 -17.84 1.68 -4.81
CA ILE A 322 -16.41 1.43 -4.93
C ILE A 322 -15.60 2.70 -4.62
N ASN A 323 -16.05 3.86 -5.07
CA ASN A 323 -15.41 5.14 -4.74
C ASN A 323 -15.52 5.46 -3.24
N THR A 324 -16.67 5.17 -2.61
CA THR A 324 -16.85 5.26 -1.16
C THR A 324 -15.90 4.32 -0.44
N LEU A 325 -15.74 3.08 -0.91
CA LEU A 325 -14.78 2.13 -0.35
C LEU A 325 -13.34 2.65 -0.38
N ASN A 326 -12.90 3.22 -1.51
CA ASN A 326 -11.59 3.88 -1.62
C ASN A 326 -11.47 5.08 -0.67
N THR A 327 -12.52 5.87 -0.51
CA THR A 327 -12.55 7.03 0.41
C THR A 327 -12.42 6.58 1.86
N VAL A 328 -13.17 5.54 2.27
CA VAL A 328 -13.12 4.97 3.62
C VAL A 328 -11.73 4.40 3.90
N LEU A 329 -11.13 3.67 2.95
CA LEU A 329 -9.76 3.16 3.10
C LEU A 329 -8.76 4.32 3.24
N SER A 330 -8.85 5.34 2.39
CA SER A 330 -7.97 6.52 2.43
C SER A 330 -8.03 7.22 3.79
N GLN A 331 -9.24 7.45 4.32
CA GLN A 331 -9.43 8.06 5.63
C GLN A 331 -8.95 7.17 6.78
N ALA A 332 -9.32 5.88 6.78
CA ALA A 332 -8.90 4.94 7.80
C ALA A 332 -7.37 4.80 7.83
N GLY A 333 -6.76 4.66 6.66
CA GLY A 333 -5.31 4.63 6.50
C GLY A 333 -4.64 5.92 6.95
N LEU A 334 -5.21 7.08 6.64
CA LEU A 334 -4.69 8.36 7.11
C LEU A 334 -4.62 8.41 8.65
N TYR A 335 -5.72 8.05 9.32
CA TYR A 335 -5.75 8.02 10.79
C TYR A 335 -4.83 6.95 11.37
N ILE A 336 -4.77 5.76 10.79
CA ILE A 336 -3.91 4.67 11.27
C ILE A 336 -2.43 5.04 11.11
N VAL A 337 -2.03 5.48 9.93
CA VAL A 337 -0.63 5.74 9.58
C VAL A 337 -0.11 7.04 10.21
N TYR A 338 -0.84 8.14 10.03
CA TYR A 338 -0.33 9.47 10.35
C TYR A 338 -0.77 10.01 11.70
N ALA A 339 -1.75 9.38 12.38
CA ALA A 339 -2.14 9.74 13.75
C ALA A 339 -1.81 8.61 14.74
N TYR A 340 -2.41 7.43 14.57
CA TYR A 340 -2.31 6.33 15.52
C TYR A 340 -0.87 5.84 15.72
N ILE A 341 -0.10 5.61 14.66
CA ILE A 341 1.27 5.08 14.78
C ILE A 341 2.24 6.07 15.46
N PRO A 342 2.26 7.37 15.11
CA PRO A 342 3.01 8.37 15.88
C PRO A 342 2.59 8.43 17.36
N ILE A 343 1.28 8.39 17.66
CA ILE A 343 0.79 8.37 19.05
C ILE A 343 1.25 7.10 19.77
N LEU A 344 1.16 5.95 19.12
CA LEU A 344 1.65 4.66 19.65
C LEU A 344 3.16 4.72 19.94
N PHE A 345 3.94 5.34 19.05
CA PHE A 345 5.37 5.57 19.25
C PHE A 345 5.65 6.43 20.48
N LEU A 346 4.89 7.51 20.70
CA LEU A 346 5.04 8.35 21.88
C LEU A 346 4.78 7.56 23.17
N PHE A 347 3.65 6.85 23.27
CA PHE A 347 3.34 6.02 24.44
C PHE A 347 4.38 4.92 24.68
N HIS A 348 4.80 4.23 23.62
CA HIS A 348 5.83 3.20 23.67
C HIS A 348 7.16 3.76 24.20
N SER A 349 7.58 4.91 23.68
CA SER A 349 8.85 5.56 24.07
C SER A 349 8.85 6.04 25.52
N LEU A 350 7.73 6.60 26.00
CA LEU A 350 7.55 7.03 27.39
C LEU A 350 7.66 5.85 28.34
N ARG A 351 6.95 4.76 28.07
CA ARG A 351 6.99 3.56 28.90
C ARG A 351 8.39 2.96 29.00
N TRP A 352 9.14 2.96 27.89
CA TRP A 352 10.50 2.45 27.88
C TRP A 352 11.48 3.33 28.67
N ARG A 353 11.27 4.66 28.66
CA ARG A 353 12.05 5.58 29.51
C ARG A 353 11.80 5.33 30.99
N PHE A 354 10.54 5.20 31.42
CA PHE A 354 10.20 4.92 32.82
C PHE A 354 10.75 3.57 33.31
N LYS A 355 10.66 2.52 32.49
CA LYS A 355 11.22 1.19 32.84
C LYS A 355 12.74 1.24 33.06
N ASN A 356 13.46 2.03 32.26
CA ASN A 356 14.91 2.18 32.40
C ASN A 356 15.32 3.08 33.58
N GLN A 357 14.49 4.06 33.95
CA GLN A 357 14.72 4.88 35.15
C GLN A 357 14.48 4.06 36.42
N SER A 358 13.41 3.28 36.48
CA SER A 358 13.12 2.36 37.60
C SER A 358 14.24 1.32 37.79
N LYS A 359 14.82 0.79 36.70
CA LYS A 359 16.01 -0.10 36.79
C LYS A 359 17.28 0.59 37.28
N LYS A 360 17.42 1.91 37.12
CA LYS A 360 18.58 2.67 37.62
C LYS A 360 18.42 3.09 39.09
N SER A 361 17.19 3.25 39.58
CA SER A 361 16.90 3.62 40.98
C SER A 361 16.90 2.43 41.94
N SER A 362 17.01 1.20 41.43
CA SER A 362 17.16 -0.02 42.22
C SER A 362 18.54 -0.64 41.95
N PRO A 363 19.66 -0.03 42.39
CA PRO A 363 20.91 -0.75 42.44
C PRO A 363 20.75 -1.87 43.46
N ASP A 364 21.05 -3.09 43.03
CA ASP A 364 20.95 -4.31 43.82
C ASP A 364 21.47 -4.08 45.24
N THR A 365 20.58 -4.18 46.23
CA THR A 365 21.00 -4.40 47.62
C THR A 365 21.61 -5.80 47.67
N PRO A 366 22.88 -5.92 48.13
CA PRO A 366 23.63 -7.17 48.08
C PRO A 366 22.99 -8.33 48.86
#